data_AF-R6BWF9-F1
#
_entry.id   AF-R6BWF9-F1
#
_cell.length_a   1.000
_cell.length_b   1.000
_cell.length_c   1.000
_cell.angle_alpha   90.00
_cell.angle_beta   90.00
_cell.angle_gamma   90.00
#
_symmetry.space_group_name_H-M   'P 1'
#
loop_
_entity.id
_entity.type
_entity.pdbx_description
1 polymer ?
#
loop_
_entity_poly.entity_id
_entity_poly.type
_entity_poly.pdbx_seq_one_letter_code
_entity_poly.pdbx_strand_id
1 'polypeptide(L)'
;MGTRIEGLWDCAYCGKKGIKARFDACTSCGRARGVETIFYLPEDIEAAALTEEEKALTTNEPDWLCEYCGAYNRSDAANCSKCGASKEESKTNYGRRGKWQYS
;
A
#
# COMPACT_ATOMS: atom_id res chain seq x y z
N MET A 1 2.34 18.37 15.58
CA MET A 1 2.55 16.99 15.10
C MET A 1 1.34 16.62 14.26
N GLY A 2 1.52 16.35 12.97
CA GLY A 2 0.39 16.11 12.07
C GLY A 2 -0.29 14.76 12.34
N THR A 3 -1.60 14.72 12.19
CA THR A 3 -2.39 13.48 12.25
C THR A 3 -1.98 12.58 11.09
N ARG A 4 -1.69 11.31 11.40
CA ARG A 4 -1.34 10.32 10.39
C ARG A 4 -2.60 9.71 9.80
N ILE A 5 -2.68 9.72 8.48
CA ILE A 5 -3.80 9.16 7.71
C ILE A 5 -3.28 8.07 6.76
N GLU A 6 -4.20 7.26 6.27
CA GLU A 6 -3.91 6.18 5.35
C GLU A 6 -4.57 6.42 3.99
N GLY A 7 -3.87 6.07 2.92
CA GLY A 7 -4.44 6.09 1.57
C GLY A 7 -5.51 5.02 1.38
N LEU A 8 -6.39 5.25 0.43
CA LEU A 8 -7.44 4.36 -0.01
C LEU A 8 -7.17 3.88 -1.44
N TRP A 9 -7.76 2.73 -1.78
CA TRP A 9 -7.74 2.19 -3.13
C TRP A 9 -9.05 1.50 -3.48
N ASP A 10 -9.31 1.38 -4.78
CA ASP A 10 -10.51 0.75 -5.31
C ASP A 10 -10.17 -0.58 -6.00
N CYS A 11 -10.97 -1.61 -5.72
CA CYS A 11 -10.82 -2.90 -6.37
C CYS A 11 -11.34 -2.85 -7.82
N ALA A 12 -10.44 -2.96 -8.78
CA ALA A 12 -10.77 -2.99 -10.21
C ALA A 12 -11.62 -4.20 -10.62
N TYR A 13 -11.66 -5.27 -9.81
CA TYR A 13 -12.36 -6.50 -10.17
C TYR A 13 -13.82 -6.54 -9.73
N CYS A 14 -14.11 -6.14 -8.49
CA CYS A 14 -15.48 -6.15 -7.96
C CYS A 14 -16.08 -4.75 -7.74
N GLY A 15 -15.30 -3.70 -7.98
CA GLY A 15 -15.73 -2.31 -7.81
C GLY A 15 -15.84 -1.85 -6.36
N LYS A 16 -15.40 -2.65 -5.38
CA LYS A 16 -15.37 -2.22 -3.97
C LYS A 16 -14.43 -1.04 -3.83
N LYS A 17 -14.97 0.09 -3.37
CA LYS A 17 -14.22 1.34 -3.20
C LYS A 17 -13.74 1.55 -1.76
N GLY A 18 -12.76 2.43 -1.58
CA GLY A 18 -12.34 2.91 -0.27
C GLY A 18 -11.69 1.83 0.60
N ILE A 19 -10.95 0.91 -0.01
CA ILE A 19 -10.21 -0.12 0.72
C ILE A 19 -8.94 0.52 1.28
N LYS A 20 -8.65 0.29 2.57
CA LYS A 20 -7.47 0.84 3.23
C LYS A 20 -6.17 0.28 2.63
N ALA A 21 -5.15 1.11 2.43
CA ALA A 21 -3.89 0.77 1.76
C ALA A 21 -3.09 -0.37 2.42
N ARG A 22 -3.25 -0.63 3.71
CA ARG A 22 -2.62 -1.72 4.46
C ARG A 22 -3.14 -3.09 4.05
N PHE A 23 -4.29 -3.15 3.39
CA PHE A 23 -4.81 -4.38 2.83
C PHE A 23 -4.26 -4.57 1.41
N ASP A 24 -3.49 -5.65 1.25
CA ASP A 24 -2.96 -6.13 -0.03
C ASP A 24 -4.02 -6.87 -0.87
N ALA A 25 -5.12 -7.27 -0.25
CA ALA A 25 -6.27 -7.91 -0.87
C ALA A 25 -7.57 -7.15 -0.63
N CYS A 26 -8.51 -7.30 -1.56
CA CYS A 26 -9.84 -6.72 -1.44
C CYS A 26 -10.60 -7.38 -0.29
N THR A 27 -11.08 -6.58 0.66
CA THR A 27 -11.87 -7.05 1.80
C THR A 27 -13.24 -7.62 1.42
N SER A 28 -13.67 -7.45 0.17
CA SER A 28 -14.95 -7.97 -0.33
C SER A 28 -14.82 -9.24 -1.18
N CYS A 29 -13.79 -9.34 -2.04
CA CYS A 29 -13.67 -10.46 -2.99
C CYS A 29 -12.36 -11.24 -2.87
N GLY A 30 -11.46 -10.83 -1.97
CA GLY A 30 -10.19 -11.51 -1.70
C GLY A 30 -9.12 -11.36 -2.79
N ARG A 31 -9.42 -10.70 -3.92
CA ARG A 31 -8.42 -10.48 -4.98
C ARG A 31 -7.35 -9.52 -4.51
N ALA A 32 -6.10 -9.85 -4.83
CA ALA A 32 -4.98 -8.95 -4.63
C ALA A 32 -5.23 -7.63 -5.34
N ARG A 33 -4.77 -6.54 -4.71
CA ARG A 33 -4.87 -5.18 -5.22
C ARG A 33 -4.30 -5.05 -6.64
N GLY A 34 -3.11 -5.60 -6.86
CA GLY A 34 -2.40 -5.55 -8.14
C GLY A 34 -1.47 -4.33 -8.24
N VAL A 35 -0.50 -4.39 -9.15
CA VAL A 35 0.60 -3.40 -9.27
C VAL A 35 0.17 -2.09 -9.97
N GLU A 36 -0.99 -2.08 -10.60
CA GLU A 36 -1.51 -0.89 -11.30
C GLU A 36 -2.52 -0.12 -10.44
N THR A 37 -2.66 -0.46 -9.15
CA THR A 37 -3.65 0.19 -8.32
C THR A 37 -3.26 1.60 -7.96
N ILE A 38 -4.19 2.51 -8.24
CA ILE A 38 -4.09 3.93 -7.90
C ILE A 38 -4.56 4.12 -6.45
N PHE A 39 -3.73 4.81 -5.66
CA PHE A 39 -4.09 5.25 -4.32
C PHE A 39 -4.54 6.70 -4.32
N TYR A 40 -5.47 7.01 -3.43
CA TYR A 40 -5.94 8.36 -3.21
C TYR A 40 -6.13 8.61 -1.71
N LEU A 41 -6.13 9.88 -1.30
CA LEU A 41 -6.41 10.25 0.09
C LEU A 41 -7.93 10.38 0.30
N PRO A 42 -8.44 10.03 1.48
CA PRO A 42 -9.83 10.30 1.85
C PRO A 42 -10.11 11.81 1.86
N GLU A 43 -11.34 12.19 1.51
CA GLU A 43 -11.78 13.60 1.49
C GLU A 43 -11.84 14.19 2.91
N ASP A 44 -12.32 13.40 3.87
CA ASP A 44 -12.37 13.76 5.28
C ASP A 44 -11.09 13.29 5.99
N ILE A 45 -10.11 14.19 6.07
CA ILE A 45 -8.79 13.93 6.67
C ILE A 45 -8.91 13.73 8.20
N GLU A 46 -9.84 14.42 8.86
CA GLU A 46 -10.01 14.33 10.31
C GLU A 46 -10.62 12.98 10.70
N ALA A 47 -11.66 12.54 9.98
CA ALA A 47 -12.25 11.21 10.18
C ALA A 47 -11.32 10.06 9.74
N ALA A 48 -10.36 10.34 8.86
CA ALA A 48 -9.38 9.37 8.39
C ALA A 48 -8.13 9.24 9.26
N ALA A 49 -8.09 9.92 10.41
CA ALA A 49 -7.05 9.77 11.40
C ALA A 49 -6.88 8.31 11.83
N LEU A 50 -5.67 7.78 11.70
CA LEU A 50 -5.36 6.43 12.17
C LEU A 50 -5.38 6.38 13.70
N THR A 51 -5.90 5.29 14.25
CA THR A 51 -5.71 4.95 15.67
C THR A 51 -4.26 4.55 15.94
N GLU A 52 -3.83 4.52 17.20
CA GLU A 52 -2.47 4.06 17.55
C GLU A 52 -2.17 2.63 17.08
N GLU A 53 -3.19 1.75 17.13
CA GLU A 53 -3.10 0.38 16.62
C GLU A 53 -2.89 0.35 15.10
N GLU A 54 -3.62 1.17 14.35
CA GLU A 54 -3.48 1.26 12.89
C GLU A 54 -2.15 1.93 12.48
N LYS A 55 -1.66 2.88 13.28
CA LYS A 55 -0.33 3.46 13.08
C LYS A 55 0.79 2.43 13.23
N ALA A 56 0.66 1.46 14.14
CA ALA A 56 1.63 0.38 14.29
C ALA A 56 1.63 -0.60 13.10
N LEU A 57 0.50 -0.71 12.40
CA LEU A 57 0.34 -1.58 11.22
C LEU A 57 0.78 -0.93 9.91
N THR A 58 1.07 0.36 9.91
CA THR A 58 1.40 1.14 8.71
C THR A 58 2.77 1.77 8.85
N THR A 59 3.40 2.15 7.74
CA THR A 59 4.66 2.93 7.69
C THR A 59 4.51 4.23 6.90
N ASN A 60 5.45 5.17 7.03
CA ASN A 60 5.41 6.44 6.28
C ASN A 60 5.96 6.29 4.85
N GLU A 61 6.65 5.19 4.59
CA GLU A 61 7.21 4.86 3.29
C GLU A 61 6.33 3.82 2.58
N PRO A 62 6.23 3.87 1.24
CA PRO A 62 5.50 2.88 0.46
C PRO A 62 6.04 1.47 0.65
N ASP A 63 5.13 0.50 0.65
CA ASP A 63 5.47 -0.92 0.56
C ASP A 63 6.38 -1.22 -0.64
N TRP A 64 7.13 -2.31 -0.57
CA TRP A 64 7.98 -2.76 -1.68
C TRP A 64 7.45 -4.07 -2.27
N LEU A 65 7.61 -4.20 -3.59
CA LEU A 65 7.25 -5.41 -4.31
C LEU A 65 8.51 -6.27 -4.45
N CYS A 66 8.45 -7.52 -4.00
CA CYS A 66 9.57 -8.45 -4.18
C CYS A 66 9.73 -8.79 -5.67
N GLU A 67 10.86 -8.43 -6.26
CA GLU A 67 11.14 -8.71 -7.69
C GLU A 67 11.28 -10.21 -7.99
N TYR A 68 11.58 -11.03 -6.98
CA TYR A 68 11.75 -12.47 -7.16
C TYR A 68 10.42 -13.23 -7.22
N CYS A 69 9.44 -12.87 -6.38
CA CYS A 69 8.18 -13.63 -6.27
C CYS A 69 6.90 -12.79 -6.41
N GLY A 70 7.03 -11.48 -6.60
CA GLY A 70 5.90 -10.55 -6.76
C GLY A 70 5.07 -10.33 -5.50
N ALA A 71 5.54 -10.74 -4.32
CA ALA A 71 4.83 -10.50 -3.07
C ALA A 71 5.01 -9.05 -2.59
N TYR A 72 3.94 -8.48 -2.01
CA TYR A 72 4.00 -7.20 -1.31
C TYR A 72 4.62 -7.36 0.06
N ASN A 73 5.44 -6.40 0.46
CA ASN A 73 6.11 -6.39 1.75
C ASN A 73 6.07 -4.98 2.33
N ARG A 74 5.89 -4.90 3.65
CA ARG A 74 5.93 -3.62 4.36
C ARG A 74 7.23 -2.88 4.08
N SER A 75 7.16 -1.56 4.03
CA SER A 75 8.33 -0.74 3.71
C SER A 75 9.50 -0.88 4.69
N ASP A 76 9.25 -1.28 5.94
CA ASP A 76 10.23 -1.56 6.98
C ASP A 76 10.69 -3.03 7.06
N ALA A 77 10.14 -3.91 6.23
CA ALA A 77 10.60 -5.30 6.14
C ALA A 77 11.90 -5.39 5.32
N ALA A 78 12.95 -5.93 5.93
CA ALA A 78 14.24 -6.15 5.27
C ALA A 78 14.23 -7.33 4.29
N ASN A 79 13.36 -8.31 4.52
CA ASN A 79 13.25 -9.54 3.72
C ASN A 79 11.80 -9.78 3.29
N CYS A 80 11.64 -10.46 2.16
CA CYS A 80 10.33 -10.83 1.66
C CYS A 80 9.67 -11.85 2.60
N SER A 81 8.46 -11.56 3.06
CA SER A 81 7.67 -12.44 3.93
C SER A 81 7.32 -13.79 3.30
N LYS A 82 7.33 -13.86 1.96
CA LYS A 82 6.95 -15.06 1.20
C LYS A 82 8.13 -15.92 0.76
N CYS A 83 9.23 -15.32 0.33
CA CYS A 83 10.37 -16.06 -0.26
C CYS A 83 11.72 -15.80 0.41
N GLY A 84 11.80 -14.89 1.39
CA GLY A 84 13.04 -14.58 2.13
C GLY A 84 14.03 -13.68 1.40
N ALA A 85 13.81 -13.35 0.12
CA ALA A 85 14.70 -12.47 -0.66
C ALA A 85 14.90 -11.11 0.01
N SER A 86 16.10 -10.54 -0.11
CA SER A 86 16.42 -9.25 0.51
C SER A 86 15.75 -8.10 -0.23
N LYS A 87 15.31 -7.08 0.52
CA LYS A 87 14.82 -5.82 -0.06
C LYS A 87 15.91 -5.11 -0.85
N GLU A 88 17.19 -5.22 -0.44
CA GLU A 88 18.32 -4.57 -1.13
C GLU A 88 18.49 -5.10 -2.56
N GLU A 89 18.09 -6.34 -2.79
CA GLU A 89 18.09 -6.96 -4.12
C GLU A 89 16.87 -6.55 -4.95
N SER A 90 15.85 -5.97 -4.32
CA SER A 90 14.61 -5.49 -4.93
C SER A 90 14.72 -4.00 -5.25
N LYS A 91 14.96 -3.66 -6.52
CA LYS A 91 15.21 -2.27 -6.96
C LYS A 91 13.96 -1.40 -7.02
N THR A 92 12.77 -1.96 -6.76
CA THR A 92 11.49 -1.29 -6.98
C THR A 92 10.66 -1.17 -5.70
N ASN A 93 10.43 0.07 -5.25
CA ASN A 93 9.39 0.38 -4.25
C ASN A 93 8.05 0.56 -4.95
N TYR A 94 6.99 -0.03 -4.40
CA TYR A 94 5.66 0.03 -4.98
C TYR A 94 5.02 1.39 -4.68
N GLY A 95 4.67 2.18 -5.70
CA GLY A 95 4.10 3.53 -5.53
C GLY A 95 5.04 4.67 -5.93
N ARG A 96 6.25 4.37 -6.42
CA ARG A 96 7.14 5.38 -7.03
C ARG A 96 7.43 5.06 -8.50
N ARG A 97 6.44 5.23 -9.38
CA ARG A 97 6.59 5.58 -10.82
C ARG A 97 5.26 5.61 -11.60
N GLY A 98 4.32 6.45 -11.16
CA GLY A 98 3.48 7.19 -12.10
C GLY A 98 4.09 8.59 -12.20
N LYS A 99 4.47 9.03 -13.40
CA LYS A 99 4.94 10.40 -13.58
C LYS A 99 3.88 11.37 -13.06
N TRP A 100 4.21 12.11 -12.01
CA TRP A 100 3.61 13.42 -11.76
C TRP A 100 4.03 14.34 -12.91
N GLN A 101 3.32 14.28 -14.04
CA GLN A 101 3.28 15.41 -14.96
C GLN A 101 1.98 16.14 -14.63
N TYR A 102 2.10 17.18 -13.81
CA TYR A 102 1.20 18.32 -13.94
C TYR A 102 1.22 18.73 -15.41
N SER A 103 0.07 18.71 -16.06
CA SER A 103 -0.22 19.54 -17.23
C SER A 103 -1.14 20.66 -16.77
#